data_AF-X1HAR1-F1
#
_entry.id   AF-X1HAR1-F1
#
_cell.length_a   1.000
_cell.length_b   1.000
_cell.length_c   1.000
_cell.angle_alpha   90.00
_cell.angle_beta   90.00
_cell.angle_gamma   90.00
#
_symmetry.space_group_name_H-M   'P 1'
#
loop_
_entity.id
_entity.type
_entity.pdbx_description
1 polymer ?
#
loop_
_entity_poly.entity_id
_entity_poly.type
_entity_poly.pdbx_seq_one_letter_code
_entity_poly.pdbx_strand_id
1 'polypeptide(L)'
;PNRYPAIEKATMYVMEKLGYTLLDMDRATCCPAPGVFRSFNKFDWMVAGARNLCIAEKLDTDILTVCNGCFGTLQEINKHLKENEEHKELVNEKLKLLGDYEFKGTIDVRHIAEVLGYEVGPWGIEEVIIRKVNARAAVHYGCHFLKPTRIREIESSEGPTIVEEFIEALGVESVRFKEQLTCCGAGGGVKAYSGDASMTIFGEKMKNIDEVKPDFILDICPFCHLQFETGQDYLNKNKECNYDYPVIHISQLVAYCMGMDQEFVG
;
A
#
# COMPACT_ATOMS: atom_id res chain seq x y z
N PRO A 1 -3.16 -1.32 13.06
CA PRO A 1 -1.84 -0.71 12.80
C PRO A 1 -1.19 -0.04 14.00
N ASN A 2 0.12 -0.22 14.17
CA ASN A 2 0.86 0.28 15.33
C ASN A 2 1.22 1.78 15.28
N ARG A 3 1.09 2.45 14.13
CA ARG A 3 1.46 3.88 13.98
C ARG A 3 0.35 4.76 13.43
N TYR A 4 -0.31 4.34 12.36
CA TYR A 4 -1.42 5.06 11.73
C TYR A 4 -2.71 4.24 11.88
N PRO A 5 -3.31 4.16 13.09
CA PRO A 5 -4.53 3.37 13.32
C PRO A 5 -5.74 3.92 12.56
N ALA A 6 -5.74 5.22 12.23
CA ALA A 6 -6.80 5.84 11.46
C ALA A 6 -6.95 5.24 10.05
N ILE A 7 -5.85 4.82 9.41
CA ILE A 7 -5.89 4.12 8.11
C ILE A 7 -6.65 2.79 8.23
N GLU A 8 -6.46 2.03 9.32
CA GLU A 8 -7.21 0.78 9.56
C GLU A 8 -8.68 1.06 9.82
N LYS A 9 -8.98 2.01 10.71
CA LYS A 9 -10.36 2.40 11.01
C LYS A 9 -11.12 2.85 9.76
N ALA A 10 -10.49 3.68 8.93
CA ALA A 10 -11.02 4.13 7.65
C ALA A 10 -11.23 2.96 6.68
N THR A 11 -10.26 2.04 6.59
CA THR A 11 -10.38 0.85 5.73
C THR A 11 -11.55 -0.04 6.15
N MET A 12 -11.67 -0.36 7.44
CA MET A 12 -12.78 -1.18 7.94
C MET A 12 -14.13 -0.54 7.62
N TYR A 13 -14.26 0.76 7.88
CA TYR A 13 -15.47 1.52 7.57
C TYR A 13 -15.83 1.46 6.08
N VAL A 14 -14.84 1.69 5.20
CA VAL A 14 -15.03 1.66 3.74
C VAL A 14 -15.47 0.28 3.26
N MET A 15 -14.76 -0.77 3.69
CA MET A 15 -15.06 -2.13 3.22
C MET A 15 -16.42 -2.61 3.71
N GLU A 16 -16.80 -2.32 4.95
CA GLU A 16 -18.13 -2.64 5.49
C GLU A 16 -19.24 -1.91 4.71
N LYS A 17 -19.05 -0.61 4.41
CA LYS A 17 -20.01 0.18 3.61
C LYS A 17 -20.17 -0.33 2.19
N LEU A 18 -19.13 -0.92 1.63
CA LEU A 18 -19.14 -1.56 0.31
C LEU A 18 -19.68 -3.00 0.34
N GLY A 19 -20.11 -3.50 1.51
CA GLY A 19 -20.71 -4.82 1.66
C GLY A 19 -19.70 -5.97 1.83
N TYR A 20 -18.41 -5.68 2.03
CA TYR A 20 -17.41 -6.69 2.33
C TYR A 20 -17.39 -7.01 3.82
N THR A 21 -17.15 -8.28 4.13
CA THR A 21 -16.84 -8.73 5.50
C THR A 21 -15.33 -8.91 5.61
N LEU A 22 -14.68 -8.18 6.52
CA LEU A 22 -13.27 -8.36 6.82
C LEU A 22 -13.13 -9.34 7.98
N LEU A 23 -12.30 -10.36 7.80
CA LEU A 23 -11.96 -11.33 8.84
C LEU A 23 -10.58 -11.01 9.42
N ASP A 24 -10.46 -11.14 10.74
CA ASP A 24 -9.18 -10.95 11.42
C ASP A 24 -8.23 -12.12 11.09
N MET A 25 -7.05 -11.79 10.58
CA MET A 25 -5.96 -12.76 10.43
C MET A 25 -5.23 -12.92 11.76
N ASP A 26 -5.84 -13.66 12.68
CA ASP A 26 -5.30 -13.87 14.03
C ASP A 26 -3.85 -14.36 14.01
N ARG A 27 -3.00 -13.64 14.77
CA ARG A 27 -1.54 -13.88 14.85
C ARG A 27 -0.78 -13.70 13.54
N ALA A 28 -1.35 -12.99 12.56
CA ALA A 28 -0.57 -12.45 11.47
C ALA A 28 0.58 -11.60 12.03
N THR A 29 1.77 -11.79 11.47
CA THR A 29 2.98 -11.06 11.88
C THR A 29 3.38 -10.06 10.80
N CYS A 30 4.61 -9.53 10.85
CA CYS A 30 5.15 -8.76 9.74
C CYS A 30 5.06 -9.57 8.43
N CYS A 31 4.86 -8.88 7.31
CA CYS A 31 4.58 -9.50 6.03
C CYS A 31 5.64 -10.48 5.49
N PRO A 32 6.91 -10.58 5.92
CA PRO A 32 7.87 -9.63 6.49
C PRO A 32 8.43 -8.61 5.48
N ALA A 33 8.84 -7.43 5.98
CA ALA A 33 9.28 -6.32 5.15
C ALA A 33 10.43 -6.71 4.18
N PRO A 34 10.24 -6.61 2.85
CA PRO A 34 11.16 -7.17 1.88
C PRO A 34 12.47 -6.37 1.82
N GLY A 35 12.44 -5.09 2.20
CA GLY A 35 13.66 -4.26 2.26
C GLY A 35 14.71 -4.78 3.24
N VAL A 36 14.30 -5.50 4.29
CA VAL A 36 15.21 -6.06 5.30
C VAL A 36 15.30 -7.57 5.17
N PHE A 37 14.18 -8.27 5.34
CA PHE A 37 14.18 -9.74 5.44
C PHE A 37 14.65 -10.40 4.15
N ARG A 38 14.10 -10.00 2.99
CA ARG A 38 14.52 -10.57 1.71
C ARG A 38 15.96 -10.23 1.36
N SER A 39 16.40 -9.02 1.71
CA SER A 39 17.79 -8.56 1.51
C SER A 39 18.80 -9.35 2.35
N PHE A 40 18.39 -9.83 3.54
CA PHE A 40 19.24 -10.65 4.41
C PHE A 40 19.15 -12.13 4.05
N ASN A 41 17.95 -12.68 3.94
CA ASN A 41 17.72 -14.06 3.57
C ASN A 41 16.37 -14.21 2.85
N LYS A 42 16.43 -14.52 1.55
CA LYS A 42 15.24 -14.72 0.71
C LYS A 42 14.39 -15.90 1.18
N PHE A 43 15.02 -16.99 1.65
CA PHE A 43 14.29 -18.18 2.08
C PHE A 43 13.50 -17.93 3.37
N ASP A 44 14.12 -17.30 4.37
CA ASP A 44 13.43 -16.95 5.62
C ASP A 44 12.30 -15.95 5.38
N TRP A 45 12.50 -14.99 4.46
CA TRP A 45 11.45 -14.09 3.99
C TRP A 45 10.26 -14.85 3.38
N MET A 46 10.52 -15.85 2.53
CA MET A 46 9.47 -16.69 1.93
C MET A 46 8.73 -17.49 3.01
N VAL A 47 9.44 -18.16 3.93
CA VAL A 47 8.82 -18.96 4.99
C VAL A 47 7.92 -18.10 5.89
N ALA A 48 8.42 -16.96 6.35
CA ALA A 48 7.66 -16.08 7.23
C ALA A 48 6.44 -15.45 6.53
N GLY A 49 6.54 -15.10 5.24
CA GLY A 49 5.39 -14.61 4.48
C GLY A 49 4.38 -15.72 4.17
N ALA A 50 4.85 -16.92 3.80
CA ALA A 50 4.00 -18.08 3.56
C ALA A 50 3.19 -18.49 4.81
N ARG A 51 3.77 -18.33 6.01
CA ARG A 51 3.01 -18.51 7.27
C ARG A 51 1.77 -17.62 7.31
N ASN A 52 1.88 -16.35 6.92
CA ASN A 52 0.73 -15.45 6.88
C ASN A 52 -0.28 -15.89 5.81
N LEU A 53 0.18 -16.35 4.64
CA LEU A 53 -0.71 -16.89 3.59
C LEU A 53 -1.52 -18.09 4.11
N CYS A 54 -0.89 -19.00 4.85
CA CYS A 54 -1.57 -20.17 5.45
C CYS A 54 -2.70 -19.77 6.42
N ILE A 55 -2.59 -18.62 7.09
CA ILE A 55 -3.66 -18.12 7.98
C ILE A 55 -4.91 -17.80 7.16
N ALA A 56 -4.74 -17.12 6.02
CA ALA A 56 -5.86 -16.81 5.12
C ALA A 56 -6.43 -18.07 4.45
N GLU A 57 -5.58 -19.03 4.07
CA GLU A 57 -6.04 -20.32 3.53
C GLU A 57 -6.90 -21.10 4.53
N LYS A 58 -6.61 -21.01 5.83
CA LYS A 58 -7.44 -21.62 6.88
C LYS A 58 -8.79 -20.93 7.07
N LEU A 59 -8.86 -19.63 6.75
CA LEU A 59 -10.09 -18.85 6.76
C LEU A 59 -10.88 -18.99 5.44
N ASP A 60 -10.33 -19.70 4.46
CA ASP A 60 -10.92 -19.93 3.13
C ASP A 60 -11.31 -18.61 2.42
N THR A 61 -10.43 -17.60 2.50
CA THR A 61 -10.66 -16.29 1.90
C THR A 61 -9.36 -15.59 1.50
N ASP A 62 -9.47 -14.66 0.56
CA ASP A 62 -8.35 -13.87 0.06
C ASP A 62 -7.84 -12.85 1.09
N ILE A 63 -6.59 -12.42 0.91
CA ILE A 63 -6.00 -11.36 1.73
C ILE A 63 -6.25 -10.01 1.07
N LEU A 64 -6.85 -9.08 1.80
CA LEU A 64 -6.85 -7.66 1.45
C LEU A 64 -5.75 -6.92 2.21
N THR A 65 -4.92 -6.16 1.50
CA THR A 65 -3.89 -5.30 2.12
C THR A 65 -4.00 -3.85 1.63
N VAL A 66 -3.74 -2.93 2.56
CA VAL A 66 -3.70 -1.48 2.32
C VAL A 66 -2.27 -0.94 2.19
N CYS A 67 -1.30 -1.81 1.95
CA CYS A 67 0.11 -1.46 1.94
C CYS A 67 0.82 -2.11 0.76
N ASN A 68 1.45 -1.29 -0.09
CA ASN A 68 2.30 -1.75 -1.18
C ASN A 68 3.41 -2.70 -0.71
N GLY A 69 4.00 -2.50 0.47
CA GLY A 69 5.05 -3.37 0.99
C GLY A 69 4.56 -4.77 1.36
N CYS A 70 3.39 -4.83 2.00
CA CYS A 70 2.73 -6.09 2.36
C CYS A 70 2.20 -6.82 1.13
N PHE A 71 1.51 -6.09 0.24
CA PHE A 71 1.05 -6.58 -1.05
C PHE A 71 2.21 -7.16 -1.86
N GLY A 72 3.27 -6.37 -1.99
CA GLY A 72 4.46 -6.78 -2.71
C GLY A 72 5.02 -8.10 -2.22
N THR A 73 5.11 -8.25 -0.90
CA THR A 73 5.65 -9.44 -0.26
C THR A 73 4.75 -10.65 -0.42
N LEU A 74 3.51 -10.54 0.05
CA LEU A 74 2.60 -11.68 0.12
C LEU A 74 2.22 -12.16 -1.27
N GLN A 75 1.97 -11.26 -2.23
CA GLN A 75 1.64 -11.63 -3.60
C GLN A 75 2.83 -12.31 -4.31
N GLU A 76 4.06 -11.78 -4.15
CA GLU A 76 5.25 -12.40 -4.76
C GLU A 76 5.53 -13.80 -4.21
N ILE A 77 5.40 -13.98 -2.88
CA ILE A 77 5.56 -15.29 -2.26
C ILE A 77 4.45 -16.24 -2.74
N ASN A 78 3.20 -15.78 -2.75
CA ASN A 78 2.06 -16.58 -3.19
C ASN A 78 2.24 -17.07 -4.64
N LYS A 79 2.52 -16.15 -5.58
CA LYS A 79 2.75 -16.51 -6.99
C LYS A 79 3.95 -17.45 -7.15
N HIS A 80 5.08 -17.14 -6.50
CA HIS A 80 6.28 -17.97 -6.57
C HIS A 80 6.04 -19.41 -6.08
N LEU A 81 5.35 -19.58 -4.95
CA LEU A 81 5.11 -20.92 -4.39
C LEU A 81 4.00 -21.69 -5.12
N LYS A 82 3.05 -21.00 -5.77
CA LYS A 82 2.09 -21.64 -6.70
C LYS A 82 2.79 -22.21 -7.95
N GLU A 83 3.83 -21.54 -8.42
CA GLU A 83 4.54 -21.87 -9.67
C GLU A 83 5.77 -22.78 -9.48
N ASN A 84 6.30 -22.89 -8.26
CA ASN A 84 7.54 -23.62 -7.97
C ASN A 84 7.34 -24.66 -6.86
N GLU A 85 7.07 -25.90 -7.27
CA GLU A 85 6.77 -27.00 -6.34
C GLU A 85 7.95 -27.34 -5.42
N GLU A 86 9.19 -27.30 -5.93
CA GLU A 86 10.39 -27.55 -5.11
C GLU A 86 10.51 -26.56 -3.95
N HIS A 87 10.35 -25.26 -4.23
CA HIS A 87 10.38 -24.24 -3.19
C HIS A 87 9.18 -24.36 -2.23
N LYS A 88 8.00 -24.74 -2.74
CA LYS A 88 6.82 -25.00 -1.92
C LYS A 88 7.04 -26.15 -0.95
N GLU A 89 7.64 -27.25 -1.39
CA GLU A 89 8.01 -28.37 -0.52
C GLU A 89 8.97 -27.93 0.58
N LEU A 90 10.07 -27.24 0.23
CA LEU A 90 11.06 -26.73 1.19
C LEU A 90 10.47 -25.73 2.20
N VAL A 91 9.58 -24.85 1.74
CA VAL A 91 8.88 -23.90 2.63
C VAL A 91 7.94 -24.67 3.57
N ASN A 92 7.18 -25.64 3.05
CA ASN A 92 6.27 -26.46 3.85
C ASN A 92 7.00 -27.31 4.91
N GLU A 93 8.21 -27.78 4.64
CA GLU A 93 9.06 -28.43 5.66
C GLU A 93 9.36 -27.52 6.85
N LYS A 94 9.63 -26.23 6.59
CA LYS A 94 9.87 -25.25 7.67
C LYS A 94 8.57 -24.83 8.36
N LEU A 95 7.49 -24.66 7.62
CA LEU A 95 6.19 -24.28 8.18
C LEU A 95 5.69 -25.29 9.22
N LYS A 96 5.91 -26.59 9.00
CA LYS A 96 5.60 -27.66 9.97
C LYS A 96 6.29 -27.47 11.33
N LEU A 97 7.48 -26.86 11.35
CA LEU A 97 8.21 -26.56 12.59
C LEU A 97 7.60 -25.37 13.36
N LEU A 98 6.83 -24.52 12.68
CA LEU A 98 6.20 -23.32 13.24
C LEU A 98 4.78 -23.58 13.76
N GLY A 99 4.28 -24.81 13.60
CA GLY A 99 2.97 -25.25 14.04
C GLY A 99 2.20 -25.93 12.90
N ASP A 100 0.87 -25.89 13.01
CA ASP A 100 -0.03 -26.41 12.00
C ASP A 100 -0.13 -25.42 10.82
N TYR A 101 0.90 -25.35 9.99
CA TYR A 101 0.92 -24.52 8.78
C TYR A 101 1.39 -25.34 7.59
N GLU A 102 0.65 -25.24 6.50
CA GLU A 102 0.95 -25.84 5.21
C GLU A 102 0.38 -24.94 4.12
N PHE A 103 1.24 -24.44 3.24
CA PHE A 103 0.85 -23.60 2.11
C PHE A 103 0.31 -24.47 0.98
N LYS A 104 -0.92 -24.16 0.53
CA LYS A 104 -1.64 -24.92 -0.50
C LYS A 104 -1.77 -24.16 -1.82
N GLY A 105 -1.65 -22.84 -1.81
CA GLY A 105 -1.86 -21.96 -2.95
C GLY A 105 -3.33 -21.77 -3.33
N THR A 106 -4.25 -21.75 -2.35
CA THR A 106 -5.71 -21.69 -2.62
C THR A 106 -6.31 -20.29 -2.63
N ILE A 107 -5.57 -19.28 -2.18
CA ILE A 107 -6.05 -17.90 -2.04
C ILE A 107 -5.23 -16.93 -2.88
N ASP A 108 -5.75 -15.74 -3.09
CA ASP A 108 -5.07 -14.62 -3.70
C ASP A 108 -4.83 -13.48 -2.71
N VAL A 109 -3.91 -12.58 -3.10
CA VAL A 109 -3.52 -11.41 -2.31
C VAL A 109 -3.91 -10.18 -3.12
N ARG A 110 -4.80 -9.37 -2.56
CA ARG A 110 -5.44 -8.23 -3.20
C ARG A 110 -4.98 -6.92 -2.55
N HIS A 111 -4.89 -5.85 -3.34
CA HIS A 111 -4.59 -4.51 -2.83
C HIS A 111 -5.85 -3.64 -2.73
N ILE A 112 -5.94 -2.79 -1.73
CA ILE A 112 -7.13 -1.91 -1.59
C ILE A 112 -7.32 -1.00 -2.82
N ALA A 113 -6.24 -0.51 -3.42
CA ALA A 113 -6.34 0.36 -4.58
C ALA A 113 -6.84 -0.36 -5.84
N GLU A 114 -6.54 -1.66 -6.02
CA GLU A 114 -7.11 -2.42 -7.16
C GLU A 114 -8.58 -2.78 -6.91
N VAL A 115 -8.96 -3.09 -5.68
CA VAL A 115 -10.35 -3.40 -5.32
C VAL A 115 -11.21 -2.14 -5.50
N LEU A 116 -10.76 -1.01 -4.97
CA LEU A 116 -11.46 0.26 -5.14
C LEU A 116 -11.48 0.71 -6.61
N GLY A 117 -10.34 0.62 -7.31
CA GLY A 117 -10.21 1.13 -8.67
C GLY A 117 -10.92 0.32 -9.75
N TYR A 118 -10.96 -1.01 -9.64
CA TYR A 118 -11.53 -1.88 -10.68
C TYR A 118 -12.75 -2.69 -10.25
N GLU A 119 -12.78 -3.18 -9.01
CA GLU A 119 -13.90 -4.02 -8.55
C GLU A 119 -15.11 -3.17 -8.14
N VAL A 120 -14.86 -2.09 -7.39
CA VAL A 120 -15.88 -1.07 -7.08
C VAL A 120 -15.98 -0.07 -8.24
N GLY A 121 -14.84 0.47 -8.64
CA GLY A 121 -14.69 1.40 -9.75
C GLY A 121 -15.30 2.79 -9.53
N PRO A 122 -15.04 3.73 -10.46
CA PRO A 122 -15.55 5.10 -10.42
C PRO A 122 -17.09 5.19 -10.38
N TRP A 123 -17.80 4.25 -11.00
CA TRP A 123 -19.26 4.25 -11.03
C TRP A 123 -19.87 3.68 -9.75
N GLY A 124 -19.34 2.55 -9.27
CA GLY A 124 -19.85 1.92 -8.04
C GLY A 124 -19.62 2.77 -6.81
N ILE A 125 -18.52 3.56 -6.77
CA ILE A 125 -18.25 4.43 -5.63
C ILE A 125 -19.21 5.61 -5.54
N GLU A 126 -19.74 6.12 -6.66
CA GLU A 126 -20.68 7.24 -6.67
C GLU A 126 -22.01 6.91 -5.98
N GLU A 127 -22.41 5.63 -5.93
CA GLU A 127 -23.65 5.18 -5.30
C GLU A 127 -23.59 5.19 -3.76
N VAL A 128 -22.38 5.19 -3.19
CA VAL A 128 -22.16 5.00 -1.75
C VAL A 128 -21.55 6.22 -1.04
N ILE A 129 -21.01 7.18 -1.80
CA ILE A 129 -20.52 8.44 -1.23
C ILE A 129 -21.66 9.41 -0.93
N ILE A 130 -21.49 10.19 0.13
CA ILE A 130 -22.46 11.23 0.54
C ILE A 130 -21.92 12.64 0.35
N ARG A 131 -20.61 12.77 0.06
CA ARG A 131 -19.92 14.04 -0.18
C ARG A 131 -18.79 13.82 -1.18
N LYS A 132 -18.53 14.85 -1.99
CA LYS A 132 -17.35 14.95 -2.86
C LYS A 132 -16.33 15.92 -2.25
N VAL A 133 -15.05 15.73 -2.55
CA VAL A 133 -13.95 16.55 -2.07
C VAL A 133 -13.41 17.39 -3.22
N ASN A 134 -13.73 18.68 -3.24
CA ASN A 134 -13.18 19.61 -4.22
C ASN A 134 -11.78 20.06 -3.80
N ALA A 135 -10.77 19.27 -4.20
CA ALA A 135 -9.37 19.52 -3.89
C ALA A 135 -8.46 18.89 -4.96
N ARG A 136 -7.20 19.32 -5.00
CA ARG A 136 -6.16 18.86 -5.91
C ARG A 136 -5.20 17.93 -5.18
N ALA A 137 -4.97 16.72 -5.71
CA ALA A 137 -4.11 15.72 -5.09
C ALA A 137 -2.90 15.38 -5.96
N ALA A 138 -1.71 15.37 -5.36
CA ALA A 138 -0.54 14.75 -5.98
C ALA A 138 -0.52 13.25 -5.63
N VAL A 139 -0.79 12.39 -6.63
CA VAL A 139 -0.91 10.94 -6.41
C VAL A 139 0.46 10.26 -6.38
N HIS A 140 0.74 9.56 -5.29
CA HIS A 140 1.89 8.68 -5.13
C HIS A 140 1.50 7.20 -5.13
N TYR A 141 1.63 6.58 -6.31
CA TYR A 141 1.41 5.14 -6.53
C TYR A 141 2.28 4.24 -5.65
N GLY A 142 3.54 4.63 -5.43
CA GLY A 142 4.55 3.79 -4.81
C GLY A 142 4.99 2.62 -5.70
N CYS A 143 6.18 2.10 -5.41
CA CYS A 143 6.85 1.18 -6.34
C CYS A 143 6.24 -0.23 -6.37
N HIS A 144 5.85 -0.76 -5.20
CA HIS A 144 5.48 -2.18 -5.07
C HIS A 144 4.01 -2.47 -5.43
N PHE A 145 3.22 -1.45 -5.82
CA PHE A 145 1.85 -1.66 -6.27
C PHE A 145 1.81 -2.23 -7.70
N LEU A 146 2.43 -1.53 -8.65
CA LEU A 146 2.39 -1.90 -10.08
C LEU A 146 3.64 -2.65 -10.57
N LYS A 147 4.71 -2.68 -9.76
CA LYS A 147 5.98 -3.33 -10.13
C LYS A 147 6.30 -4.53 -9.22
N PRO A 148 6.87 -5.61 -9.79
CA PRO A 148 7.14 -5.83 -11.21
C PRO A 148 5.87 -6.22 -11.99
N THR A 149 5.59 -5.54 -13.12
CA THR A 149 4.32 -5.63 -13.85
C THR A 149 3.92 -7.06 -14.24
N ARG A 150 4.91 -7.90 -14.60
CA ARG A 150 4.70 -9.32 -14.92
C ARG A 150 4.14 -10.17 -13.76
N ILE A 151 4.29 -9.69 -12.53
CA ILE A 151 3.76 -10.35 -11.32
C ILE A 151 2.46 -9.67 -10.92
N ARG A 152 2.41 -8.34 -10.97
CA ARG A 152 1.25 -7.57 -10.49
C ARG A 152 0.01 -7.78 -11.34
N GLU A 153 0.17 -7.73 -12.66
CA GLU A 153 -0.92 -7.94 -13.62
C GLU A 153 -2.15 -7.02 -13.37
N ILE A 154 -1.93 -5.83 -12.81
CA ILE A 154 -2.96 -4.81 -12.54
C ILE A 154 -3.07 -3.85 -13.72
N GLU A 155 -2.00 -3.08 -13.97
CA GLU A 155 -1.96 -2.03 -14.98
C GLU A 155 -0.51 -1.75 -15.40
N SER A 156 -0.33 -0.94 -16.45
CA SER A 156 0.97 -0.40 -16.85
C SER A 156 1.66 0.35 -15.70
N SER A 157 2.94 0.08 -15.47
CA SER A 157 3.73 0.82 -14.46
C SER A 157 4.29 2.14 -14.95
N GLU A 158 4.12 2.47 -16.24
CA GLU A 158 4.70 3.66 -16.88
C GLU A 158 3.67 4.77 -17.15
N GLY A 159 2.39 4.40 -17.19
CA GLY A 159 1.29 5.35 -17.35
C GLY A 159 -0.01 4.79 -16.77
N PRO A 160 -0.04 4.47 -15.46
CA PRO A 160 -1.25 4.03 -14.81
C PRO A 160 -2.26 5.17 -14.69
N THR A 161 -3.55 4.82 -14.61
CA THR A 161 -4.66 5.74 -14.36
C THR A 161 -5.63 5.23 -13.31
N ILE A 162 -5.48 4.00 -12.81
CA ILE A 162 -6.40 3.35 -11.86
C ILE A 162 -6.69 4.21 -10.61
N VAL A 163 -5.69 4.88 -10.04
CA VAL A 163 -5.90 5.71 -8.84
C VAL A 163 -6.52 7.06 -9.21
N GLU A 164 -6.05 7.70 -10.29
CA GLU A 164 -6.58 8.98 -10.76
C GLU A 164 -8.06 8.88 -11.12
N GLU A 165 -8.44 7.92 -11.97
CA GLU A 165 -9.83 7.73 -12.41
C GLU A 165 -10.76 7.48 -11.22
N PHE A 166 -10.30 6.74 -10.22
CA PHE A 166 -11.08 6.48 -9.02
C PHE A 166 -11.27 7.72 -8.15
N ILE A 167 -10.22 8.51 -7.89
CA ILE A 167 -10.35 9.70 -7.03
C ILE A 167 -11.08 10.86 -7.72
N GLU A 168 -11.07 10.92 -9.05
CA GLU A 168 -11.86 11.90 -9.81
C GLU A 168 -13.37 11.71 -9.59
N ALA A 169 -13.84 10.47 -9.44
CA ALA A 169 -15.24 10.18 -9.05
C ALA A 169 -15.58 10.74 -7.65
N LEU A 170 -14.60 10.80 -6.75
CA LEU A 170 -14.72 11.42 -5.42
C LEU A 170 -14.70 12.96 -5.48
N GLY A 171 -14.50 13.56 -6.66
CA GLY A 171 -14.41 15.00 -6.88
C GLY A 171 -13.00 15.58 -6.77
N VAL A 172 -11.98 14.73 -6.55
CA VAL A 172 -10.58 15.16 -6.40
C VAL A 172 -9.91 15.26 -7.75
N GLU A 173 -9.33 16.41 -8.06
CA GLU A 173 -8.50 16.59 -9.26
C GLU A 173 -7.12 15.98 -9.03
N SER A 174 -6.73 14.97 -9.82
CA SER A 174 -5.36 14.47 -9.79
C SER A 174 -4.42 15.39 -10.57
N VAL A 175 -3.42 15.94 -9.89
CA VAL A 175 -2.41 16.79 -10.53
C VAL A 175 -1.18 15.99 -10.91
N ARG A 176 -0.89 15.94 -12.21
CA ARG A 176 0.34 15.32 -12.72
C ARG A 176 1.54 16.20 -12.43
N PHE A 177 2.63 15.56 -12.01
CA PHE A 177 3.90 16.24 -11.76
C PHE A 177 5.08 15.49 -12.37
N LYS A 178 6.21 16.19 -12.50
CA LYS A 178 7.42 15.62 -13.06
C LYS A 178 7.88 14.41 -12.22
N GLU A 179 8.22 13.31 -12.90
CA GLU A 179 8.73 12.10 -12.24
C GLU A 179 7.77 11.50 -11.19
N GLN A 180 6.45 11.62 -11.43
CA GLN A 180 5.40 11.11 -10.53
C GLN A 180 5.63 9.65 -10.10
N LEU A 181 6.03 8.79 -11.04
CA LEU A 181 6.20 7.34 -10.83
C LEU A 181 7.55 6.94 -10.20
N THR A 182 8.41 7.90 -9.84
CA THR A 182 9.68 7.61 -9.14
C THR A 182 9.47 7.30 -7.66
N CYS A 183 10.44 6.61 -7.06
CA CYS A 183 10.41 6.15 -5.67
C CYS A 183 10.31 7.32 -4.68
N CYS A 184 9.70 7.09 -3.51
CA CYS A 184 9.73 8.02 -2.37
C CYS A 184 11.08 8.01 -1.62
N GLY A 185 12.01 7.13 -1.99
CA GLY A 185 13.33 7.00 -1.38
C GLY A 185 13.37 6.11 -0.12
N ALA A 186 12.23 5.61 0.37
CA ALA A 186 12.20 4.90 1.65
C ALA A 186 12.51 3.39 1.55
N GLY A 187 12.04 2.74 0.49
CA GLY A 187 12.02 1.28 0.33
C GLY A 187 13.40 0.63 0.30
N GLY A 188 13.45 -0.71 0.24
CA GLY A 188 14.71 -1.45 0.13
C GLY A 188 15.63 -1.36 1.35
N GLY A 189 15.11 -0.91 2.51
CA GLY A 189 15.92 -0.64 3.70
C GLY A 189 16.67 0.68 3.66
N VAL A 190 16.55 1.47 2.58
CA VAL A 190 17.33 2.70 2.37
C VAL A 190 17.04 3.75 3.44
N LYS A 191 15.78 3.98 3.81
CA LYS A 191 15.43 4.94 4.89
C LYS A 191 16.18 4.65 6.19
N ALA A 192 16.35 3.37 6.53
CA ALA A 192 16.97 2.96 7.78
C ALA A 192 18.50 2.89 7.70
N TYR A 193 19.05 2.43 6.57
CA TYR A 193 20.49 2.23 6.41
C TYR A 193 21.23 3.48 5.94
N SER A 194 20.63 4.24 5.01
CA SER A 194 21.22 5.45 4.40
C SER A 194 20.16 6.55 4.31
N GLY A 195 19.92 7.20 5.46
CA GLY A 195 18.95 8.27 5.59
C GLY A 195 19.21 9.43 4.61
N ASP A 196 20.47 9.81 4.41
CA ASP A 196 20.84 10.89 3.49
C ASP A 196 20.49 10.56 2.03
N ALA A 197 20.76 9.32 1.59
CA ALA A 197 20.38 8.88 0.25
C ALA A 197 18.85 8.83 0.10
N SER A 198 18.15 8.35 1.14
CA SER A 198 16.69 8.35 1.18
C SER A 198 16.13 9.77 1.02
N MET A 199 16.69 10.74 1.75
CA MET A 199 16.24 12.12 1.75
C MET A 199 16.64 12.89 0.50
N THR A 200 17.73 12.49 -0.18
CA THR A 200 18.08 13.03 -1.50
C THR A 200 17.00 12.71 -2.52
N ILE A 201 16.61 11.43 -2.64
CA ILE A 201 15.53 10.99 -3.54
C ILE A 201 14.19 11.64 -3.15
N PHE A 202 13.90 11.66 -1.86
CA PHE A 202 12.65 12.25 -1.36
C PHE A 202 12.57 13.76 -1.63
N GLY A 203 13.67 14.49 -1.45
CA GLY A 203 13.74 15.93 -1.72
C GLY A 203 13.51 16.29 -3.18
N GLU A 204 14.04 15.50 -4.12
CA GLU A 204 13.76 15.67 -5.55
C GLU A 204 12.27 15.48 -5.87
N LYS A 205 11.65 14.46 -5.29
CA LYS A 205 10.21 14.21 -5.43
C LYS A 205 9.37 15.34 -4.83
N MET A 206 9.69 15.80 -3.62
CA MET A 206 8.97 16.90 -2.97
C MET A 206 9.09 18.20 -3.76
N LYS A 207 10.25 18.49 -4.36
CA LYS A 207 10.40 19.64 -5.25
C LYS A 207 9.44 19.57 -6.44
N ASN A 208 9.34 18.42 -7.10
CA ASN A 208 8.44 18.27 -8.25
C ASN A 208 6.95 18.34 -7.83
N ILE A 209 6.61 17.88 -6.62
CA ILE A 209 5.26 18.02 -6.05
C ILE A 209 4.95 19.49 -5.75
N ASP A 210 5.88 20.21 -5.14
CA ASP A 210 5.73 21.63 -4.77
C ASP A 210 5.52 22.53 -6.00
N GLU A 211 6.14 22.19 -7.14
CA GLU A 211 5.94 22.90 -8.42
C GLU A 211 4.47 22.93 -8.89
N VAL A 212 3.67 21.92 -8.53
CA VAL A 212 2.25 21.83 -8.92
C VAL A 212 1.27 22.24 -7.81
N LYS A 213 1.79 22.52 -6.60
CA LYS A 213 1.04 23.01 -5.43
C LYS A 213 -0.29 22.27 -5.21
N PRO A 214 -0.26 20.95 -4.92
CA PRO A 214 -1.48 20.23 -4.59
C PRO A 214 -2.03 20.70 -3.23
N ASP A 215 -3.30 20.44 -2.97
CA ASP A 215 -3.88 20.64 -1.64
C ASP A 215 -3.43 19.53 -0.67
N PHE A 216 -3.15 18.32 -1.17
CA PHE A 216 -2.59 17.21 -0.39
C PHE A 216 -1.85 16.19 -1.25
N ILE A 217 -1.06 15.33 -0.60
CA ILE A 217 -0.39 14.18 -1.20
C ILE A 217 -1.23 12.94 -0.90
N LEU A 218 -1.61 12.19 -1.93
CA LEU A 218 -2.35 10.94 -1.77
C LEU A 218 -1.41 9.74 -1.92
N ASP A 219 -1.44 8.81 -0.97
CA ASP A 219 -0.73 7.53 -1.08
C ASP A 219 -1.63 6.31 -0.86
N ILE A 220 -1.09 5.15 -1.19
CA ILE A 220 -1.72 3.83 -1.02
C ILE A 220 -0.80 2.87 -0.24
N CYS A 221 0.08 3.43 0.59
CA CYS A 221 1.11 2.67 1.29
C CYS A 221 1.55 3.37 2.59
N PRO A 222 1.28 2.78 3.76
CA PRO A 222 1.71 3.32 5.05
C PRO A 222 3.22 3.58 5.19
N PHE A 223 4.07 2.89 4.41
CA PHE A 223 5.50 3.16 4.41
C PHE A 223 5.88 4.40 3.59
N CYS A 224 5.15 4.66 2.49
CA CYS A 224 5.24 5.93 1.76
C CYS A 224 4.62 7.05 2.59
N HIS A 225 3.47 6.82 3.22
CA HIS A 225 2.83 7.74 4.16
C HIS A 225 3.82 8.23 5.23
N LEU A 226 4.51 7.30 5.90
CA LEU A 226 5.56 7.63 6.86
C LEU A 226 6.69 8.48 6.26
N GLN A 227 7.08 8.20 5.02
CA GLN A 227 8.13 8.94 4.34
C GLN A 227 7.69 10.37 4.03
N PHE A 228 6.45 10.59 3.57
CA PHE A 228 5.94 11.93 3.31
C PHE A 228 5.74 12.72 4.61
N GLU A 229 5.13 12.12 5.62
CA GLU A 229 4.92 12.76 6.93
C GLU A 229 6.27 13.17 7.57
N THR A 230 7.15 12.21 7.83
CA THR A 230 8.41 12.49 8.56
C THR A 230 9.49 13.11 7.69
N GLY A 231 9.42 12.91 6.37
CA GLY A 231 10.39 13.43 5.43
C GLY A 231 10.22 14.94 5.22
N GLN A 232 8.98 15.45 5.20
CA GLN A 232 8.72 16.90 5.09
C GLN A 232 9.37 17.65 6.26
N ASP A 233 9.11 17.19 7.49
CA ASP A 233 9.75 17.71 8.71
C ASP A 233 11.28 17.70 8.64
N TYR A 234 11.85 16.60 8.15
CA TYR A 234 13.29 16.47 8.02
C TYR A 234 13.85 17.48 7.01
N LEU A 235 13.22 17.60 5.83
CA LEU A 235 13.67 18.54 4.81
C LEU A 235 13.57 19.99 5.32
N ASN A 236 12.46 20.38 5.94
CA ASN A 236 12.28 21.73 6.48
C ASN A 236 13.32 22.10 7.55
N LYS A 237 13.80 21.12 8.32
CA LYS A 237 14.84 21.33 9.34
C LYS A 237 16.26 21.42 8.75
N ASN A 238 16.51 20.80 7.59
CA ASN A 238 17.86 20.58 7.07
C ASN A 238 18.13 21.23 5.70
N LYS A 239 17.10 21.81 5.06
CA LYS A 239 17.15 22.45 3.75
C LYS A 239 16.36 23.76 3.79
N GLU A 240 16.62 24.64 2.84
CA GLU A 240 15.88 25.91 2.68
C GLU A 240 14.54 25.66 1.97
N CYS A 241 13.61 24.98 2.65
CA CYS A 241 12.25 24.71 2.18
C CYS A 241 11.24 24.80 3.33
N ASN A 242 9.96 24.85 2.98
CA ASN A 242 8.85 24.88 3.95
C ASN A 242 7.64 24.10 3.42
N TYR A 243 7.82 22.79 3.27
CA TYR A 243 6.74 21.88 2.85
C TYR A 243 5.78 21.62 4.01
N ASP A 244 4.49 21.78 3.77
CA ASP A 244 3.44 21.54 4.78
C ASP A 244 2.20 20.96 4.08
N TYR A 245 2.40 19.87 3.32
CA TYR A 245 1.34 19.19 2.61
C TYR A 245 0.75 18.08 3.48
N PRO A 246 -0.59 18.07 3.69
CA PRO A 246 -1.27 16.92 4.28
C PRO A 246 -1.00 15.65 3.48
N VAL A 247 -0.75 14.55 4.17
CA VAL A 247 -0.58 13.23 3.55
C VAL A 247 -1.79 12.38 3.87
N ILE A 248 -2.48 11.90 2.84
CA ILE A 248 -3.76 11.18 2.98
C ILE A 248 -3.62 9.81 2.33
N HIS A 249 -3.97 8.76 3.06
CA HIS A 249 -4.11 7.42 2.49
C HIS A 249 -5.44 7.27 1.75
N ILE A 250 -5.50 6.52 0.64
CA ILE A 250 -6.74 6.33 -0.14
C ILE A 250 -7.95 5.90 0.72
N SER A 251 -7.75 4.99 1.67
CA SER A 251 -8.82 4.58 2.59
C SER A 251 -9.40 5.74 3.40
N GLN A 252 -8.55 6.69 3.84
CA GLN A 252 -8.98 7.86 4.60
C GLN A 252 -9.84 8.78 3.74
N LEU A 253 -9.40 9.07 2.51
CA LEU A 253 -10.16 9.86 1.55
C LEU A 253 -11.54 9.25 1.28
N VAL A 254 -11.58 7.94 0.98
CA VAL A 254 -12.84 7.25 0.67
C VAL A 254 -13.77 7.21 1.87
N ALA A 255 -13.24 6.93 3.08
CA ALA A 255 -14.04 6.92 4.30
C ALA A 255 -14.70 8.27 4.55
N TYR A 256 -13.96 9.37 4.35
CA TYR A 256 -14.49 10.72 4.44
C TYR A 256 -15.62 10.97 3.44
N CYS A 257 -15.43 10.59 2.17
CA CYS A 257 -16.47 10.70 1.14
C CYS A 257 -17.73 9.87 1.46
N MET A 258 -17.57 8.70 2.10
CA MET A 258 -18.64 7.84 2.61
C MET A 258 -19.26 8.30 3.93
N GLY A 259 -18.84 9.46 4.45
CA GLY A 259 -19.48 10.10 5.58
C GLY A 259 -18.84 9.89 6.94
N MET A 260 -17.64 9.31 7.01
CA MET A 260 -16.86 9.30 8.24
C MET A 260 -16.43 10.73 8.60
N ASP A 261 -16.64 11.15 9.85
CA ASP A 261 -16.26 12.50 10.29
C ASP A 261 -14.73 12.68 10.27
N GLN A 262 -14.28 13.89 9.91
CA GLN A 262 -12.87 14.23 9.74
C GLN A 262 -12.02 13.87 10.97
N GLU A 263 -12.53 14.09 12.18
CA GLU A 263 -11.86 13.74 13.44
C GLU A 263 -11.48 12.24 13.53
N PHE A 264 -12.28 11.37 12.91
CA PHE A 264 -12.05 9.91 12.96
C PHE A 264 -11.28 9.37 11.76
N VAL A 265 -11.19 10.15 10.69
CA VAL A 265 -10.41 9.81 9.49
C VAL A 265 -8.91 9.95 9.77
N GLY A 266 -8.52 10.77 10.77
CA GLY A 266 -7.15 10.99 11.20
C GLY A 266 -6.47 12.03 10.34
#